data_AF-A0A0F9R227-F1
#
_entry.id   AF-A0A0F9R227-F1
#
_cell.length_a   1.000
_cell.length_b   1.000
_cell.length_c   1.000
_cell.angle_alpha   90.00
_cell.angle_beta   90.00
_cell.angle_gamma   90.00
#
_symmetry.space_group_name_H-M   'P 1'
#
loop_
_entity.id
_entity.type
_entity.pdbx_description
1 polymer ?
#
loop_
_entity_poly.entity_id
_entity_poly.type
_entity_poly.pdbx_seq_one_letter_code
_entity_poly.pdbx_strand_id
1 'polypeptide(L)' 'KEKILIKADPQHASQNIEIYADGRQIFTGSLSRNSEISLSLSNKDGRSLLKEIDRSKDIYAKIK' A
#
# COMPACT_ATOMS: atom_id res chain seq x y z
N LYS A 1 -4.98 -6.65 16.47
CA LYS A 1 -3.82 -6.95 15.59
C LYS A 1 -3.55 -5.72 14.74
N GLU A 2 -2.34 -5.20 14.77
CA GLU A 2 -1.96 -3.99 14.04
C GLU A 2 -1.89 -4.25 12.54
N LYS A 3 -2.26 -3.26 11.73
CA LYS A 3 -2.35 -3.36 10.28
C LYS A 3 -2.13 -2.01 9.61
N ILE A 4 -1.65 -2.05 8.37
CA ILE A 4 -1.67 -0.92 7.45
C ILE A 4 -2.94 -1.01 6.60
N LEU A 5 -3.59 0.13 6.41
CA LEU A 5 -4.75 0.27 5.54
C LEU A 5 -4.39 1.21 4.40
N ILE A 6 -4.41 0.69 3.18
CA ILE A 6 -4.23 1.47 1.96
C ILE A 6 -5.62 1.70 1.39
N LYS A 7 -5.99 2.96 1.18
CA LYS A 7 -7.29 3.37 0.63
C LYS A 7 -7.07 4.17 -0.65
N ALA A 8 -7.87 3.88 -1.66
CA ALA A 8 -7.97 4.67 -2.87
C ALA A 8 -9.41 5.16 -3.06
N ASP A 9 -9.61 6.05 -4.02
CA ASP A 9 -10.94 6.46 -4.43
C ASP A 9 -11.78 5.25 -4.90
N PRO A 10 -13.09 5.18 -4.60
CA PRO A 10 -13.98 4.11 -5.08
C PRO A 10 -13.90 3.81 -6.58
N GLN A 11 -13.58 4.80 -7.42
CA GLN A 11 -13.42 4.59 -8.88
C GLN A 11 -12.27 3.63 -9.24
N HIS A 12 -11.33 3.39 -8.32
CA HIS A 12 -10.20 2.48 -8.49
C HIS A 12 -10.44 1.07 -7.90
N ALA A 13 -11.69 0.74 -7.56
CA ALA A 13 -12.03 -0.56 -7.00
C ALA A 13 -11.59 -1.71 -7.92
N SER A 14 -11.08 -2.78 -7.32
CA SER A 14 -10.58 -3.97 -8.04
C SER A 14 -9.41 -3.72 -9.00
N GLN A 15 -8.80 -2.53 -8.98
CA GLN A 15 -7.62 -2.22 -9.80
C GLN A 15 -6.33 -2.60 -9.07
N ASN A 16 -5.28 -2.85 -9.86
CA ASN A 16 -3.96 -3.10 -9.32
C ASN A 16 -3.28 -1.78 -9.00
N ILE A 17 -2.48 -1.79 -7.94
CA ILE A 17 -1.68 -0.65 -7.53
C ILE A 17 -0.22 -1.02 -7.33
N GLU A 18 0.63 -0.02 -7.49
CA GLU A 18 2.04 -0.05 -7.12
C GLU A 18 2.30 1.11 -6.18
N ILE A 19 2.98 0.84 -5.07
CA ILE A 19 3.39 1.85 -4.11
C ILE A 19 4.90 2.00 -4.18
N TYR A 20 5.36 3.24 -4.26
CA TYR A 20 6.75 3.62 -4.36
C TYR A 20 7.16 4.44 -3.15
N ALA A 21 8.43 4.30 -2.74
CA ALA A 21 9.13 5.19 -1.82
C ALA A 21 10.46 5.60 -2.45
N ASP A 22 10.75 6.90 -2.51
CA ASP A 22 11.95 7.45 -3.16
C ASP A 22 12.17 6.92 -4.59
N GLY A 23 11.07 6.77 -5.36
CA GLY A 23 11.08 6.23 -6.72
C GLY A 23 11.29 4.71 -6.82
N ARG A 24 11.46 3.98 -5.71
CA ARG A 24 11.58 2.52 -5.68
C ARG A 24 10.25 1.87 -5.33
N GLN A 25 9.83 0.86 -6.08
CA GLN A 25 8.62 0.11 -5.77
C GLN A 25 8.82 -0.68 -4.46
N ILE A 26 7.96 -0.43 -3.48
CA ILE A 26 8.01 -1.08 -2.16
C ILE A 26 6.85 -2.06 -1.95
N PHE A 27 5.78 -1.94 -2.73
CA PHE A 27 4.62 -2.84 -2.66
C PHE A 27 3.83 -2.86 -3.97
N THR A 28 3.17 -3.98 -4.25
CA THR A 28 2.14 -4.07 -5.28
C THR A 28 1.03 -5.01 -4.80
N GLY A 29 -0.20 -4.76 -5.23
CA GLY A 29 -1.34 -5.60 -4.92
C GLY A 29 -2.60 -5.10 -5.62
N SER A 30 -3.69 -5.82 -5.40
CA SER A 30 -5.00 -5.48 -5.96
C SER A 30 -5.87 -4.87 -4.89
N LEU A 31 -6.48 -3.73 -5.18
CA LEU A 31 -7.52 -3.14 -4.34
C LEU A 31 -8.72 -4.08 -4.27
N SER A 32 -9.36 -4.15 -3.12
CA SER A 32 -10.64 -4.85 -2.98
C SER A 32 -11.76 -4.10 -3.73
N ARG A 33 -12.98 -4.67 -3.71
CA ARG A 33 -14.19 -4.02 -4.24
C ARG A 33 -14.53 -2.69 -3.55
N ASN A 34 -13.98 -2.48 -2.35
CA ASN A 34 -14.17 -1.25 -1.58
C ASN A 34 -13.00 -0.27 -1.76
N SER A 35 -12.11 -0.49 -2.73
CA SER A 35 -10.90 0.31 -2.95
C SER A 35 -9.93 0.30 -1.76
N GLU A 36 -9.82 -0.84 -1.08
CA GLU A 36 -8.94 -0.99 0.09
C GLU A 36 -8.00 -2.20 0.00
N ILE A 37 -6.81 -2.08 0.57
CA ILE A 37 -5.91 -3.20 0.91
C ILE A 37 -5.58 -3.11 2.41
N SER A 38 -5.68 -4.24 3.10
CA SER A 38 -5.37 -4.35 4.53
C SER A 38 -4.21 -5.32 4.74
N LEU A 39 -3.06 -4.79 5.19
CA LEU A 39 -1.85 -5.58 5.44
C LEU A 39 -1.61 -5.74 6.94
N SER A 40 -1.65 -6.97 7.45
CA SER A 40 -1.28 -7.25 8.84
C SER A 40 0.21 -6.96 9.08
N LEU A 41 0.57 -6.37 10.23
CA LEU A 41 1.98 -6.23 10.64
C LEU A 41 2.62 -7.55 11.06
N SER A 42 1.86 -8.64 11.13
CA SER A 42 2.43 -9.99 11.19
C SER A 42 3.03 -10.43 9.85
N ASN A 43 2.63 -9.82 8.73
CA ASN A 43 3.17 -10.07 7.40
C ASN A 43 4.45 -9.25 7.16
N LYS A 44 5.43 -9.83 6.47
CA LYS A 44 6.66 -9.16 6.03
C LYS A 44 6.37 -7.88 5.24
N ASP A 45 5.39 -7.90 4.34
CA ASP A 45 5.08 -6.75 3.49
C ASP A 45 4.52 -5.59 4.31
N GLY A 46 3.58 -5.89 5.23
CA GLY A 46 3.05 -4.90 6.17
C GLY A 46 4.15 -4.25 7.03
N ARG A 47 5.07 -5.05 7.57
CA ARG A 47 6.22 -4.49 8.33
C ARG A 47 7.18 -3.67 7.48
N SER A 48 7.41 -4.09 6.24
CA SER A 48 8.36 -3.41 5.35
C SER A 48 7.80 -2.06 4.91
N LEU A 49 6.51 -2.02 4.57
CA LEU A 49 5.83 -0.78 4.21
C LEU A 49 5.80 0.22 5.39
N LEU A 50 5.52 -0.26 6.62
CA LEU A 50 5.54 0.60 7.82
C LEU A 50 6.91 1.25 8.02
N LYS A 51 7.99 0.48 7.91
CA LYS A 51 9.35 0.99 8.05
C LYS A 51 9.70 2.07 7.02
N GLU A 52 9.21 1.94 5.80
CA GLU A 52 9.44 2.96 4.76
C GLU A 52 8.63 4.23 5.02
N ILE A 53 7.41 4.11 5.55
CA ILE A 53 6.58 5.24 6.00
C ILE A 53 7.26 5.99 7.15
N ASP A 54 7.72 5.27 8.18
CA ASP A 54 8.35 5.85 9.37
C ASP A 54 9.66 6.58 9.05
N ARG A 55 10.35 6.18 7.97
CA ARG A 55 11.59 6.82 7.49
C ARG A 55 11.37 8.20 6.85
N SER A 56 10.14 8.73 6.85
CA SER A 56 9.79 10.06 6.33
C SER A 56 10.23 10.25 4.87
N LYS A 57 9.90 9.28 4.03
CA LYS A 57 10.22 9.24 2.60
C LYS A 57 9.11 9.81 1.75
N ASP A 58 9.44 10.21 0.52
CA ASP A 58 8.42 10.53 -0.47
C ASP A 58 7.72 9.24 -0.92
N ILE A 59 6.44 9.09 -0.57
CA ILE A 59 5.64 7.90 -0.84
C ILE A 59 4.46 8.26 -1.72
N TYR A 60 4.32 7.56 -2.84
CA TYR A 60 3.19 7.73 -3.75
C TYR A 60 2.75 6.37 -4.32
N ALA A 61 1.50 6.32 -4.79
CA ALA A 61 0.93 5.15 -5.43
C ALA A 61 0.59 5.44 -6.90
N LYS A 62 0.66 4.40 -7.74
CA LYS A 62 0.18 4.41 -9.13
C LYS A 62 -0.90 3.35 -9.30
N ILE A 63 -1.97 3.72 -9.99
CA ILE A 63 -3.03 2.82 -10.42
C ILE A 63 -2.64 2.23 -11.78
N LYS A 64 -2.88 0.93 -11.98
CA LYS A 64 -2.73 0.23 -13.25
C LYS A 64 -4.06 -0.02 -13.94
#